data_AF-A0A843EHD0-F1
#
_entry.id   AF-A0A843EHD0-F1
#
_cell.length_a   1.000
_cell.length_b   1.000
_cell.length_c   1.000
_cell.angle_alpha   90.00
_cell.angle_beta   90.00
_cell.angle_gamma   90.00
#
_symmetry.space_group_name_H-M   'P 1'
#
loop_
_entity.id
_entity.type
_entity.pdbx_description
1 polymer ?
#
loop_
_entity_poly.entity_id
_entity_poly.type
_entity_poly.pdbx_seq_one_letter_code
_entity_poly.pdbx_strand_id
1 'polypeptide(L)' 'MNGKLARVDYVTVLESFKDTNDVVKVLTGMRRCGKTSILEQYIDSLRDSGVSEEDIFYLDF' A
#
# COMPACT_ATOMS: atom_id res chain seq x y z
N MET A 1 8.62 6.57 14.98
CA MET A 1 8.68 7.32 13.71
C MET A 1 10.01 7.02 13.02
N ASN A 2 10.05 5.94 12.24
CA ASN A 2 11.26 5.51 11.53
C ASN A 2 11.36 6.29 10.20
N GLY A 3 12.56 6.80 9.86
CA GLY A 3 12.84 7.66 8.71
C GLY A 3 12.69 7.01 7.33
N LYS A 4 11.52 6.45 7.01
CA LYS A 4 11.16 6.01 5.66
C LYS A 4 10.76 7.25 4.83
N LEU A 5 11.33 7.37 3.63
CA LEU A 5 10.95 8.42 2.68
C LEU A 5 9.51 8.15 2.18
N ALA A 6 8.65 9.15 2.30
CA ALA A 6 7.25 9.06 1.86
C ALA A 6 7.18 8.81 0.33
N ARG A 7 6.26 7.94 -0.07
CA ARG A 7 5.98 7.56 -1.47
C ARG A 7 4.63 8.12 -1.91
N VAL A 8 4.40 9.40 -1.66
CA VAL A 8 3.11 10.09 -1.79
C VAL A 8 2.44 9.76 -3.13
N ASP A 9 3.12 10.00 -4.25
CA ASP A 9 2.53 9.78 -5.59
C ASP A 9 2.09 8.33 -5.82
N TYR A 10 2.87 7.35 -5.33
CA TYR A 10 2.52 5.94 -5.48
C TYR A 10 1.34 5.54 -4.57
N VAL A 11 1.31 6.05 -3.35
CA VAL A 11 0.21 5.81 -2.40
C VAL A 11 -1.08 6.43 -2.93
N THR A 12 -1.04 7.66 -3.43
CA THR A 12 -2.20 8.33 -4.04
C THR A 12 -2.77 7.56 -5.22
N VAL A 13 -1.91 6.95 -6.06
CA VAL A 13 -2.38 6.07 -7.14
C VAL A 13 -3.13 4.87 -6.57
N LEU A 14 -2.60 4.20 -5.53
CA LEU A 14 -3.26 3.05 -4.90
C LEU A 14 -4.60 3.44 -4.25
N GLU A 15 -4.64 4.57 -3.54
CA GLU A 15 -5.86 5.11 -2.91
C GLU A 15 -6.99 5.33 -3.91
N SER A 16 -6.66 5.80 -5.13
CA SER A 16 -7.67 6.04 -6.17
C SER A 16 -8.42 4.77 -6.63
N PHE A 17 -7.89 3.58 -6.31
CA PHE A 17 -8.51 2.29 -6.63
C PHE A 17 -9.06 1.53 -5.41
N LYS A 18 -9.05 2.13 -4.21
CA LYS A 18 -9.43 1.47 -2.94
C LYS A 18 -10.79 0.77 -3.02
N ASP A 19 -11.79 1.46 -3.56
CA ASP A 19 -13.19 0.99 -3.59
C ASP A 19 -13.57 0.31 -4.92
N THR A 20 -12.60 0.03 -5.79
CA THR A 20 -12.81 -0.68 -7.06
C THR A 20 -12.83 -2.19 -6.80
N ASN A 21 -13.98 -2.75 -6.41
CA ASN A 21 -14.07 -4.12 -5.88
C ASN A 21 -14.06 -5.24 -6.93
N ASP A 22 -14.07 -4.91 -8.21
CA ASP A 22 -14.12 -5.85 -9.34
C ASP A 22 -12.75 -6.14 -9.98
N VAL A 23 -11.65 -5.63 -9.39
CA VAL A 23 -10.29 -5.81 -9.92
C VAL A 23 -9.24 -6.08 -8.84
N VAL A 24 -8.25 -6.90 -9.22
CA VAL A 24 -7.02 -7.13 -8.44
C VAL A 24 -5.91 -6.21 -8.95
N LYS A 25 -5.27 -5.48 -8.04
CA LYS A 25 -4.22 -4.51 -8.38
C LYS A 25 -2.87 -5.18 -8.23
N VAL A 26 -2.06 -5.15 -9.29
CA VAL A 26 -0.74 -5.80 -9.31
C VAL A 26 0.35 -4.74 -9.43
N LEU A 27 1.19 -4.61 -8.39
CA LEU A 27 2.36 -3.74 -8.42
C LEU A 27 3.58 -4.51 -8.94
N THR A 28 4.07 -4.13 -10.13
CA THR A 28 5.21 -4.77 -10.79
C THR A 28 6.47 -3.89 -10.75
N GLY A 29 7.64 -4.47 -11.06
CA GLY A 29 8.90 -3.74 -11.17
C GLY A 29 10.13 -4.57 -10.78
N MET A 30 11.33 -4.03 -11.03
CA MET A 30 12.58 -4.73 -10.76
C MET A 30 12.79 -5.10 -9.29
N ARG A 31 13.67 -6.08 -9.02
CA ARG A 31 14.06 -6.43 -7.65
C ARG A 31 14.73 -5.20 -6.99
N ARG A 32 14.43 -4.96 -5.71
CA ARG A 32 14.89 -3.81 -4.90
C ARG A 32 14.39 -2.42 -5.32
N CYS A 33 13.34 -2.31 -6.13
CA CYS A 33 12.74 -1.00 -6.45
C CYS A 33 11.83 -0.43 -5.35
N GLY A 34 11.69 -1.10 -4.20
CA GLY A 34 10.94 -0.57 -3.05
C GLY A 34 9.43 -0.85 -3.05
N LYS A 35 8.95 -1.85 -3.82
CA LYS A 35 7.53 -2.25 -3.82
C LYS A 35 6.97 -2.55 -2.44
N THR A 36 7.70 -3.32 -1.63
CA THR A 36 7.33 -3.62 -0.24
C THR A 36 7.14 -2.33 0.55
N SER A 37 8.06 -1.37 0.42
CA SER A 37 7.95 -0.08 1.13
C SER A 37 6.77 0.77 0.67
N ILE A 38 6.33 0.66 -0.59
CA ILE A 38 5.11 1.32 -1.08
C ILE A 38 3.87 0.64 -0.47
N LEU A 39 3.81 -0.69 -0.49
CA LEU A 39 2.69 -1.45 0.07
C LEU A 39 2.55 -1.27 1.59
N GLU A 40 3.66 -1.22 2.33
CA GLU A 40 3.66 -0.90 3.77
C GLU A 40 3.10 0.50 4.03
N GLN A 41 3.52 1.51 3.25
CA GLN A 41 2.99 2.88 3.40
C GLN A 41 1.52 2.97 3.00
N TYR A 42 1.07 2.17 2.04
CA TYR A 42 -0.34 2.09 1.70
C TYR A 42 -1.16 1.44 2.82
N ILE A 43 -0.65 0.39 3.47
CA ILE A 43 -1.27 -0.19 4.67
C ILE A 43 -1.41 0.87 5.76
N ASP A 44 -0.37 1.67 6.01
CA ASP A 44 -0.43 2.78 6.96
C ASP A 44 -1.51 3.81 6.57
N SER A 45 -1.62 4.17 5.27
CA SER A 45 -2.69 5.07 4.79
C SER A 45 -4.10 4.48 4.99
N LEU A 46 -4.26 3.16 4.84
CA LEU A 46 -5.55 2.50 5.05
C LEU A 46 -5.96 2.58 6.52
N ARG A 47 -5.02 2.33 7.44
CA ARG A 47 -5.23 2.47 8.89
C ARG A 47 -5.58 3.90 9.27
N ASP A 48 -4.83 4.87 8.76
CA ASP A 48 -5.08 6.31 8.98
C ASP A 48 -6.45 6.74 8.43
N SER A 49 -6.94 6.08 7.38
CA SER A 49 -8.28 6.29 6.81
C SER A 49 -9.42 5.58 7.58
N GLY A 50 -9.11 4.84 8.64
CA GLY A 50 -10.08 4.15 9.50
C GLY A 50 -10.46 2.73 9.06
N VAL A 51 -9.68 2.10 8.17
CA VAL A 51 -9.86 0.67 7.85
C VAL A 51 -9.44 -0.17 9.06
N SER A 52 -10.27 -1.15 9.43
CA SER A 52 -10.00 -2.04 10.56
C SER A 52 -8.79 -2.93 10.26
N GLU A 53 -7.95 -3.23 11.26
CA GLU A 53 -6.81 -4.15 11.10
C GLU A 53 -7.24 -5.54 10.62
N GLU A 54 -8.43 -5.98 10.99
CA GLU A 54 -8.97 -7.29 10.59
C GLU A 54 -9.30 -7.38 9.08
N ASP A 55 -9.46 -6.23 8.43
CA ASP A 55 -9.68 -6.11 6.99
C ASP A 55 -8.35 -6.00 6.21
N ILE A 56 -7.20 -5.97 6.90
CA ILE A 56 -5.87 -5.82 6.30
C ILE A 56 -5.07 -7.13 6.44
N PHE A 57 -4.95 -7.87 5.34
CA PHE A 57 -4.12 -9.07 5.27
C PHE A 57 -2.80 -8.78 4.55
N TYR A 58 -1.70 -8.87 5.30
CA TYR A 58 -0.34 -8.74 4.76
C TYR A 58 0.41 -10.08 4.85
N LEU A 59 1.02 -10.49 3.74
CA LEU A 59 1.75 -11.75 3.61
C LEU A 59 3.07 -11.53 2.86
N ASP A 60 4.16 -12.03 3.42
CA ASP A 60 5.53 -11.90 2.90
C ASP A 60 6.26 -13.24 3.06
N PHE A 61 7.07 -13.64 2.06
CA PHE A 61 7.70 -14.96 1.94
C PHE A 61 9.18 -14.87 1.54
#